data_AF-A0A8K0IEX9-F1
#
_entry.id   AF-A0A8K0IEX9-F1
#
_cell.length_a   1.000
_cell.length_b   1.000
_cell.length_c   1.000
_cell.angle_alpha   90.00
_cell.angle_beta   90.00
_cell.angle_gamma   90.00
#
_symmetry.space_group_name_H-M   'P 1'
#
loop_
_entity.id
_entity.type
_entity.pdbx_description
1 polymer ?
#
loop_
_entity_poly.entity_id
_entity_poly.type
_entity_poly.pdbx_seq_one_letter_code
_entity_poly.pdbx_strand_id
1 'polypeptide(L)'
;MGKMFEFMDARSVARSIVVSLGWHEIATSDRLWAPKRAELWKGKAHIPRMSKVRGLSKLAAYSLSIMDGKRTRIMKEDLCSHVWEFRFKKTAPEYWRNLDPSWKGTGPPMRRYFHPDGSQTADPNDKVWGGHECTFSIITSYIGEGQIRNHYVRINRWPPMTVSRREDWSWEMANHLYCYNSVPDAEKEGGTGPLFPVW
;
A
#
# COMPACT_ATOMS: atom_id res chain seq x y z
N MET A 1 -2.00 -35.83 -13.93
CA MET A 1 -2.99 -34.74 -14.14
C MET A 1 -2.52 -33.39 -13.58
N GLY A 2 -1.72 -33.33 -12.49
CA GLY A 2 -1.23 -32.07 -11.92
C GLY A 2 -0.39 -31.16 -12.83
N LYS A 3 0.43 -31.73 -13.74
CA LYS A 3 1.28 -30.95 -14.66
C LYS A 3 0.52 -29.99 -15.58
N MET A 4 -0.74 -30.28 -15.91
CA MET A 4 -1.54 -29.39 -16.76
C MET A 4 -1.80 -28.04 -16.09
N PHE A 5 -2.06 -28.05 -14.78
CA PHE A 5 -2.37 -26.84 -14.01
C PHE A 5 -1.17 -25.91 -13.86
N GLU A 6 0.06 -26.43 -13.96
CA GLU A 6 1.28 -25.64 -13.89
C GLU A 6 1.34 -24.60 -15.01
N PHE A 7 0.85 -24.95 -16.21
CA PHE A 7 0.81 -24.07 -17.38
C PHE A 7 -0.37 -23.10 -17.43
N MET A 8 -1.38 -23.27 -16.56
CA MET A 8 -2.56 -22.42 -16.53
C MET A 8 -2.30 -21.13 -15.75
N ASP A 9 -2.94 -20.03 -16.11
CA ASP A 9 -2.91 -18.82 -15.29
C ASP A 9 -3.64 -19.01 -13.95
N ALA A 10 -3.35 -18.15 -12.97
CA ALA A 10 -3.91 -18.25 -11.63
C ALA A 10 -5.45 -18.20 -11.58
N ARG A 11 -6.10 -17.44 -12.47
CA ARG A 11 -7.56 -17.35 -12.51
C ARG A 11 -8.17 -18.65 -13.02
N SER A 12 -7.57 -19.25 -14.04
CA SER A 12 -8.01 -20.53 -14.60
C SER A 12 -7.82 -21.68 -13.59
N VAL A 13 -6.71 -21.68 -12.84
CA VAL A 13 -6.52 -22.62 -11.72
C VAL A 13 -7.55 -22.39 -10.61
N ALA A 14 -7.81 -21.14 -10.21
CA ALA A 14 -8.80 -20.86 -9.17
C ALA A 14 -10.22 -21.32 -9.55
N ARG A 15 -10.62 -21.18 -10.82
CA ARG A 15 -11.91 -21.68 -11.32
C ARG A 15 -12.03 -23.20 -11.26
N SER A 16 -10.89 -23.89 -11.32
CA SER A 16 -10.85 -25.36 -11.29
C SER A 16 -11.19 -25.94 -9.91
N ILE A 17 -11.10 -25.12 -8.85
CA ILE A 17 -11.41 -25.51 -7.46
C ILE A 17 -12.86 -26.00 -7.32
N VAL A 18 -13.80 -25.46 -8.10
CA VAL A 18 -15.24 -25.77 -7.97
C VAL A 18 -15.73 -26.84 -8.95
N VAL A 19 -14.83 -27.51 -9.67
CA VAL A 19 -15.21 -28.50 -10.71
C VAL A 19 -15.55 -29.87 -10.12
N SER A 20 -14.71 -30.39 -9.22
CA SER A 20 -14.90 -31.67 -8.53
C SER A 20 -13.98 -31.77 -7.32
N LEU A 21 -14.19 -32.73 -6.42
CA LEU A 21 -13.31 -32.95 -5.26
C LEU A 21 -11.85 -33.23 -5.65
N GLY A 22 -11.62 -34.05 -6.68
CA GLY A 22 -10.26 -34.34 -7.16
C GLY A 22 -9.57 -33.11 -7.78
N TRP A 23 -10.34 -32.28 -8.48
CA TRP A 23 -9.83 -31.00 -9.01
C TRP A 23 -9.55 -29.99 -7.90
N HIS A 24 -10.41 -29.94 -6.88
CA HIS A 24 -10.22 -29.10 -5.71
C HIS A 24 -8.89 -29.41 -5.00
N GLU A 25 -8.60 -30.68 -4.71
CA GLU A 25 -7.37 -31.09 -4.05
C GLU A 25 -6.12 -30.63 -4.82
N ILE A 26 -6.10 -30.82 -6.15
CA ILE A 26 -4.98 -30.38 -7.00
C ILE A 26 -4.92 -28.85 -7.09
N ALA A 27 -6.06 -28.19 -7.34
CA ALA A 27 -6.15 -26.75 -7.60
C ALA A 27 -5.97 -25.90 -6.34
N THR A 28 -5.98 -26.49 -5.14
CA THR A 28 -5.65 -25.81 -3.87
C THR A 28 -4.24 -26.11 -3.37
N SER A 29 -3.50 -26.98 -4.07
CA SER A 29 -2.17 -27.42 -3.65
C SER A 29 -1.15 -26.29 -3.57
N ASP A 30 -0.44 -26.21 -2.44
CA ASP A 30 0.65 -25.25 -2.25
C ASP A 30 1.79 -25.41 -3.26
N ARG A 31 2.01 -26.62 -3.79
CA ARG A 31 3.00 -26.85 -4.86
C ARG A 31 2.68 -26.05 -6.12
N LEU A 32 1.39 -25.90 -6.42
CA LEU A 32 0.90 -25.18 -7.59
C LEU A 32 0.88 -23.66 -7.35
N TRP A 33 0.49 -23.24 -6.15
CA TRP A 33 0.33 -21.82 -5.83
C TRP A 33 1.62 -21.13 -5.36
N ALA A 34 2.63 -21.87 -4.89
CA ALA A 34 3.93 -21.32 -4.53
C ALA A 34 4.58 -20.51 -5.68
N PRO A 35 4.75 -21.06 -6.90
CA PRO A 35 5.32 -20.30 -8.01
C PRO A 35 4.42 -19.13 -8.46
N LYS A 36 3.10 -19.33 -8.52
CA LYS A 36 2.15 -18.26 -8.92
C LYS A 36 2.15 -17.08 -7.94
N ARG A 37 2.29 -17.36 -6.64
CA ARG A 37 2.44 -16.31 -5.61
C ARG A 37 3.77 -15.58 -5.75
N ALA A 38 4.86 -16.31 -5.97
CA ALA A 38 6.17 -15.70 -6.19
C ALA A 38 6.17 -14.79 -7.44
N GLU A 39 5.53 -15.24 -8.51
CA GLU A 39 5.33 -14.46 -9.73
C GLU A 39 4.46 -13.21 -9.45
N LEU A 40 3.36 -13.35 -8.73
CA LEU A 40 2.48 -12.22 -8.37
C LEU A 40 3.23 -11.15 -7.58
N TRP A 41 4.07 -11.56 -6.63
CA TRP A 41 4.83 -10.66 -5.76
C TRP A 41 6.02 -10.01 -6.46
N LYS A 42 6.47 -10.56 -7.59
CA LYS A 42 7.59 -10.02 -8.35
C LYS A 42 7.27 -8.61 -8.83
N GLY A 43 8.15 -7.66 -8.49
CA GLY A 43 8.02 -6.26 -8.88
C GLY A 43 6.93 -5.48 -8.15
N LYS A 44 6.31 -6.06 -7.11
CA LYS A 44 5.40 -5.32 -6.22
C LYS A 44 6.20 -4.50 -5.23
N ALA A 45 5.76 -3.28 -4.97
CA ALA A 45 6.38 -2.36 -4.03
C ALA A 45 6.14 -2.79 -2.57
N HIS A 46 4.97 -3.36 -2.27
CA HIS A 46 4.57 -3.73 -0.90
C HIS A 46 3.92 -5.11 -0.86
N ILE A 47 4.31 -5.95 0.10
CA ILE A 47 3.67 -7.24 0.32
C ILE A 47 2.86 -7.21 1.63
N PRO A 48 1.54 -7.48 1.60
CA PRO A 48 0.67 -7.29 2.75
C PRO A 48 1.02 -8.25 3.90
N ARG A 49 1.03 -7.73 5.13
CA ARG A 49 1.33 -8.50 6.35
C ARG A 49 0.46 -9.74 6.49
N MET A 50 -0.84 -9.60 6.25
CA MET A 50 -1.80 -10.70 6.30
C MET A 50 -1.45 -11.87 5.35
N SER A 51 -0.71 -11.60 4.26
CA SER A 51 -0.27 -12.63 3.29
C SER A 51 1.03 -13.34 3.68
N LYS A 52 1.75 -12.82 4.68
CA LYS A 52 3.01 -13.36 5.22
C LYS A 52 2.81 -14.12 6.55
N VAL A 53 1.58 -14.24 7.07
CA VAL A 53 1.29 -14.98 8.30
C VAL A 53 1.71 -16.45 8.18
N ARG A 54 2.36 -16.97 9.23
CA ARG A 54 2.85 -18.37 9.27
C ARG A 54 1.67 -19.36 9.25
N GLY A 55 1.81 -20.44 8.49
CA GLY A 55 0.80 -21.50 8.36
C GLY A 55 -0.28 -21.23 7.31
N LEU A 56 -0.23 -20.08 6.64
CA LEU A 56 -1.18 -19.70 5.61
C LEU A 56 -0.87 -20.42 4.28
N SER A 57 -1.90 -20.99 3.63
CA SER A 57 -1.73 -21.65 2.34
C SER A 57 -1.30 -20.66 1.26
N LYS A 58 -0.59 -21.13 0.23
CA LYS A 58 -0.10 -20.26 -0.86
C LYS A 58 -1.26 -19.68 -1.67
N LEU A 59 -2.35 -20.42 -1.82
CA LEU A 59 -3.59 -19.91 -2.40
C LEU A 59 -4.18 -18.78 -1.55
N ALA A 60 -4.30 -18.95 -0.23
CA ALA A 60 -4.83 -17.90 0.63
C ALA A 60 -3.93 -16.66 0.63
N ALA A 61 -2.61 -16.83 0.64
CA ALA A 61 -1.65 -15.73 0.58
C ALA A 61 -1.76 -14.97 -0.76
N TYR A 62 -1.91 -15.70 -1.88
CA TYR A 62 -2.17 -15.12 -3.19
C TYR A 62 -3.46 -14.29 -3.18
N SER A 63 -4.56 -14.88 -2.72
CA SER A 63 -5.88 -14.22 -2.67
C SER A 63 -5.86 -12.97 -1.79
N LEU A 64 -5.30 -13.04 -0.58
CA LEU A 64 -5.15 -11.90 0.31
C LEU A 64 -4.30 -10.79 -0.32
N SER A 65 -3.24 -11.15 -1.05
CA SER A 65 -2.40 -10.15 -1.73
C SER A 65 -3.16 -9.41 -2.83
N ILE A 66 -3.97 -10.12 -3.63
CA ILE A 66 -4.82 -9.53 -4.66
C ILE A 66 -5.90 -8.64 -4.05
N MET A 67 -6.57 -9.10 -2.99
CA MET A 67 -7.62 -8.33 -2.33
C MET A 67 -7.05 -7.06 -1.72
N ASP A 68 -5.94 -7.16 -1.00
CA ASP A 68 -5.26 -6.01 -0.42
C ASP A 68 -4.82 -5.02 -1.52
N GLY A 69 -4.17 -5.51 -2.58
CA GLY A 69 -3.71 -4.70 -3.72
C GLY A 69 -4.82 -3.96 -4.49
N LYS A 70 -6.10 -4.29 -4.24
CA LYS A 70 -7.27 -3.61 -4.82
C LYS A 70 -7.94 -2.62 -3.86
N ARG A 71 -7.45 -2.50 -2.62
CA ARG A 71 -8.02 -1.57 -1.64
C ARG A 71 -7.90 -0.13 -2.11
N THR A 72 -8.96 0.63 -1.85
CA THR A 72 -9.01 2.08 -2.05
C THR A 72 -8.91 2.86 -0.75
N ARG A 73 -9.04 2.18 0.39
CA ARG A 73 -8.97 2.77 1.72
C ARG A 73 -7.59 2.50 2.33
N ILE A 74 -6.99 3.53 2.92
CA ILE A 74 -5.76 3.43 3.68
C ILE A 74 -6.08 3.41 5.17
N MET A 75 -5.33 2.62 5.92
CA MET A 75 -5.44 2.52 7.37
C MET A 75 -4.21 3.12 8.03
N LYS A 76 -4.31 3.32 9.34
CA LYS A 76 -3.20 3.87 10.14
C LYS A 76 -1.98 2.96 10.06
N GLU A 77 -2.19 1.65 10.05
CA GLU A 77 -1.13 0.65 9.93
C GLU A 77 -0.38 0.77 8.62
N ASP A 78 -1.07 1.13 7.51
CA ASP A 78 -0.40 1.37 6.23
C ASP A 78 0.51 2.59 6.33
N LEU A 79 -0.02 3.72 6.81
CA LEU A 79 0.75 4.96 6.99
C LEU A 79 2.02 4.72 7.82
N CYS A 80 1.86 4.08 8.99
CA CYS A 80 2.96 3.82 9.92
C CYS A 80 3.90 2.71 9.46
N SER A 81 3.47 1.83 8.55
CA SER A 81 4.32 0.74 8.07
C SER A 81 5.29 1.16 6.98
N HIS A 82 5.14 2.36 6.40
CA HIS A 82 5.95 2.81 5.27
C HIS A 82 6.76 4.07 5.59
N VAL A 83 7.91 4.18 4.94
CA VAL A 83 8.55 5.48 4.72
C VAL A 83 7.87 6.12 3.52
N TRP A 84 7.65 7.43 3.56
CA TRP A 84 6.97 8.16 2.49
C TRP A 84 7.89 9.22 1.88
N GLU A 85 7.97 9.24 0.55
CA GLU A 85 8.57 10.36 -0.19
C GLU A 85 7.55 11.47 -0.35
N PHE A 86 7.87 12.66 0.15
CA PHE A 86 7.09 13.87 0.01
C PHE A 86 7.68 14.78 -1.07
N ARG A 87 6.82 15.31 -1.94
CA ARG A 87 7.19 16.30 -2.95
C ARG A 87 6.09 17.34 -3.13
N PHE A 88 6.49 18.58 -3.40
CA PHE A 88 5.56 19.59 -3.90
C PHE A 88 5.23 19.34 -5.38
N LYS A 89 4.05 19.78 -5.83
CA LYS A 89 3.66 19.79 -7.24
C LYS A 89 4.06 21.11 -7.89
N LYS A 90 4.07 21.16 -9.22
CA LYS A 90 4.41 22.38 -9.99
C LYS A 90 3.50 23.57 -9.64
N THR A 91 2.26 23.27 -9.28
CA THR A 91 1.22 24.20 -8.83
C THR A 91 1.48 24.80 -7.45
N ALA A 92 2.40 24.24 -6.66
CA ALA A 92 2.77 24.82 -5.38
C ALA A 92 3.48 26.18 -5.57
N PRO A 93 3.26 27.15 -4.67
CA PRO A 93 4.00 28.39 -4.66
C PRO A 93 5.51 28.17 -4.72
N GLU A 94 6.21 29.05 -5.42
CA GLU A 94 7.65 28.92 -5.67
C GLU A 94 8.47 28.79 -4.39
N TYR A 95 8.09 29.54 -3.35
CA TYR A 95 8.68 29.42 -2.02
C TYR A 95 8.78 27.96 -1.54
N TRP A 96 7.67 27.20 -1.61
CA TRP A 96 7.63 25.81 -1.17
C TRP A 96 8.45 24.89 -2.08
N ARG A 97 8.39 25.10 -3.40
CA ARG A 97 9.21 24.33 -4.35
C ARG A 97 10.71 24.56 -4.11
N ASN A 98 11.12 25.75 -3.70
CA ASN A 98 12.51 26.07 -3.39
C ASN A 98 13.01 25.44 -2.07
N LEU A 99 12.11 24.96 -1.22
CA LEU A 99 12.47 24.17 -0.04
C LEU A 99 12.62 22.68 -0.35
N ASP A 100 12.12 22.21 -1.51
CA ASP A 100 12.19 20.81 -1.92
C ASP A 100 13.50 20.52 -2.67
N PRO A 101 14.41 19.69 -2.11
CA PRO A 101 15.68 19.37 -2.75
C PRO A 101 15.52 18.69 -4.10
N SER A 102 14.43 17.93 -4.29
CA SER A 102 14.18 17.22 -5.55
C SER A 102 13.79 18.18 -6.68
N TRP A 103 13.07 19.26 -6.37
CA TRP A 103 12.77 20.33 -7.34
C TRP A 103 14.02 21.11 -7.74
N LYS A 104 14.93 21.31 -6.79
CA LYS A 104 16.19 22.03 -7.03
C LYS A 104 17.27 21.16 -7.68
N GLY A 105 17.05 19.85 -7.79
CA GLY A 105 18.08 18.90 -8.21
C GLY A 105 19.26 18.82 -7.24
N THR A 106 19.09 19.28 -6.00
CA THR A 106 20.16 19.33 -4.98
C THR A 106 20.14 18.11 -4.05
N GLY A 107 19.12 17.25 -4.16
CA GLY A 107 19.02 16.06 -3.32
C GLY A 107 17.81 15.19 -3.64
N PRO A 108 17.66 14.07 -2.91
CA PRO A 108 16.51 13.19 -3.05
C PRO A 108 15.21 13.87 -2.56
N PRO A 109 14.05 13.28 -2.88
CA PRO A 109 12.78 13.64 -2.27
C PRO A 109 12.84 13.57 -0.75
N MET A 110 12.12 14.46 -0.09
CA MET A 110 12.10 14.50 1.37
C MET A 110 11.35 13.30 1.95
N ARG A 111 11.79 12.75 3.09
CA ARG A 111 11.12 11.60 3.71
C ARG A 111 10.23 11.97 4.89
N ARG A 112 9.14 11.23 5.04
CA ARG A 112 8.14 11.41 6.09
C ARG A 112 7.86 10.08 6.76
N TYR A 113 7.70 10.14 8.07
CA TYR A 113 7.50 8.98 8.93
C TYR A 113 6.24 9.22 9.76
N PHE A 114 5.25 8.34 9.61
CA PHE A 114 4.01 8.40 10.36
C PHE A 114 4.11 7.48 11.56
N HIS A 115 3.63 7.93 12.72
CA HIS A 115 3.81 7.19 13.97
C HIS A 115 2.47 6.72 14.55
N PRO A 116 2.47 5.59 15.30
CA PRO A 116 1.26 5.07 15.92
C PRO A 116 0.60 6.00 16.94
N ASP A 117 1.30 7.01 17.45
CA ASP A 117 0.72 8.03 18.34
C ASP A 117 -0.06 9.12 17.58
N GLY A 118 -0.05 9.09 16.24
CA GLY A 118 -0.69 10.10 15.39
C GLY A 118 0.23 11.24 14.98
N SER A 119 1.50 11.22 15.41
CA SER A 119 2.51 12.20 14.99
C SER A 119 3.10 11.84 13.62
N GLN A 120 3.68 12.85 12.97
CA GLN A 120 4.49 12.70 11.77
C GLN A 120 5.82 13.42 11.99
N THR A 121 6.92 12.75 11.64
CA THR A 121 8.25 13.36 11.64
C THR A 121 8.84 13.40 10.23
N ALA A 122 9.90 14.18 10.08
CA ALA A 122 10.69 14.33 8.86
C ALA A 122 12.17 14.15 9.20
N ASP A 123 13.02 14.08 8.17
CA ASP A 123 14.47 14.06 8.36
C ASP A 123 14.95 15.36 9.04
N PRO A 124 16.03 15.33 9.85
CA PRO A 124 16.48 16.49 10.64
C PRO A 124 16.79 17.76 9.82
N ASN A 125 17.24 17.59 8.57
CA ASN A 125 17.60 18.69 7.67
C ASN A 125 16.41 19.17 6.81
N ASP A 126 15.22 18.65 7.06
CA ASP A 126 14.02 19.01 6.31
C ASP A 126 13.61 20.46 6.62
N LYS A 127 13.63 21.34 5.62
CA LYS A 127 13.31 22.76 5.80
C LYS A 127 11.81 23.07 5.79
N VAL A 128 10.97 22.09 5.49
CA VAL A 128 9.51 22.25 5.41
C VAL A 128 8.87 21.90 6.75
N TRP A 129 9.32 20.82 7.39
CA TRP A 129 8.76 20.33 8.66
C TRP A 129 9.78 20.09 9.75
N GLY A 130 11.08 20.09 9.45
CA GLY A 130 12.13 19.85 10.45
C GLY A 130 12.02 20.86 11.59
N GLY A 131 11.71 20.35 12.79
CA GLY A 131 11.54 21.14 14.00
C GLY A 131 10.10 21.54 14.35
N HIS A 132 9.10 21.22 13.51
CA HIS A 132 7.68 21.49 13.82
C HIS A 132 6.92 20.22 14.17
N GLU A 133 6.13 20.27 15.24
CA GLU A 133 5.20 19.19 15.57
C GLU A 133 4.15 19.04 14.46
N CYS A 134 4.04 17.82 13.94
CA CYS A 134 3.06 17.47 12.91
C CYS A 134 2.23 16.28 13.36
N THR A 135 0.92 16.37 13.12
CA THR A 135 -0.04 15.32 13.40
C THR A 135 -0.80 14.97 12.13
N PHE A 136 -1.24 13.72 12.01
CA PHE A 136 -2.07 13.29 10.91
C PHE A 136 -3.42 12.74 11.38
N SER A 137 -4.38 12.75 10.48
CA SER A 137 -5.69 12.15 10.70
C SER A 137 -6.19 11.50 9.43
N ILE A 138 -6.83 10.34 9.58
CA ILE A 138 -7.55 9.64 8.51
C ILE A 138 -9.02 9.93 8.72
N ILE A 139 -9.66 10.61 7.77
CA ILE A 139 -11.06 10.96 7.85
C ILE A 139 -11.83 10.06 6.90
N THR A 140 -12.80 9.31 7.45
CA THR A 140 -13.77 8.55 6.67
C THR A 140 -15.17 9.06 7.02
N SER A 141 -15.88 9.59 6.03
CA SER A 141 -17.27 10.03 6.18
C SER A 141 -18.19 9.14 5.36
N TYR A 142 -19.38 8.87 5.87
CA TYR A 142 -20.38 8.03 5.24
C TYR A 142 -21.61 8.84 4.83
N ILE A 143 -22.32 8.40 3.80
CA ILE A 143 -23.68 8.82 3.46
C ILE A 143 -24.62 7.64 3.72
N GLY A 144 -25.76 7.92 4.34
CA GLY A 144 -26.89 6.98 4.43
C GLY A 144 -26.48 5.58 4.86
N GLU A 145 -26.84 4.58 4.05
CA GLU A 145 -26.69 3.13 4.24
C GLU A 145 -25.23 2.60 4.33
N GLY A 146 -24.30 3.37 4.88
CA GLY A 146 -22.91 2.96 5.07
C GLY A 146 -22.03 3.13 3.83
N GLN A 147 -22.49 3.84 2.80
CA GLN A 147 -21.67 4.17 1.64
C GLN A 147 -20.63 5.24 2.03
N ILE A 148 -19.36 4.99 1.74
CA ILE A 148 -18.30 5.98 2.00
C ILE A 148 -18.46 7.15 1.04
N ARG A 149 -18.61 8.35 1.61
CA ARG A 149 -18.62 9.62 0.88
C ARG A 149 -17.23 10.14 0.61
N ASN A 150 -16.40 10.15 1.64
CA ASN A 150 -15.04 10.67 1.58
C ASN A 150 -14.14 9.79 2.42
N HIS A 151 -12.94 9.54 1.91
CA HIS A 151 -11.85 8.91 2.64
C HIS A 151 -10.55 9.62 2.26
N TYR A 152 -9.94 10.32 3.21
CA TYR A 152 -8.75 11.13 2.95
C TYR A 152 -7.83 11.20 4.15
N VAL A 153 -6.56 11.53 3.88
CA VAL A 153 -5.55 11.80 4.92
C VAL A 153 -5.32 13.31 4.99
N ARG A 154 -5.18 13.84 6.21
CA ARG A 154 -4.88 15.25 6.44
C ARG A 154 -3.70 15.37 7.40
N ILE A 155 -2.78 16.28 7.10
CA ILE A 155 -1.66 16.64 7.98
C ILE A 155 -1.94 18.01 8.57
N ASN A 156 -2.02 18.12 9.90
CA ASN A 156 -2.39 19.35 10.60
C ASN A 156 -3.62 20.04 9.93
N ARG A 157 -3.50 21.32 9.58
CA ARG A 157 -4.52 22.10 8.87
C ARG A 157 -4.33 22.16 7.36
N TRP A 158 -3.35 21.46 6.80
CA TRP A 158 -3.08 21.46 5.36
C TRP A 158 -4.22 20.81 4.56
N PRO A 159 -4.29 21.06 3.23
CA PRO A 159 -5.39 20.55 2.42
C PRO A 159 -5.48 19.00 2.46
N PRO A 160 -6.71 18.45 2.53
CA PRO A 160 -6.96 17.01 2.44
C PRO A 160 -6.24 16.36 1.26
N MET A 161 -5.72 15.16 1.46
CA MET A 161 -5.14 14.33 0.41
C MET A 161 -6.04 13.14 0.09
N THR A 162 -6.38 13.00 -1.19
CA THR A 162 -6.98 11.78 -1.71
C THR A 162 -5.95 10.66 -1.70
N VAL A 163 -6.39 9.45 -1.45
CA VAL A 163 -5.52 8.27 -1.36
C VAL A 163 -5.84 7.31 -2.48
N SER A 164 -4.81 6.72 -3.08
CA SER A 164 -4.94 5.72 -4.12
C SER A 164 -3.86 4.63 -4.00
N ARG A 165 -4.20 3.44 -4.47
CA ARG A 165 -3.29 2.31 -4.62
C ARG A 165 -2.83 2.25 -6.08
N ARG A 166 -1.54 2.07 -6.31
CA ARG A 166 -0.95 1.90 -7.65
C ARG A 166 -0.90 0.42 -8.04
N GLU A 167 -0.64 0.14 -9.32
CA GLU A 167 -0.60 -1.23 -9.87
C GLU A 167 0.51 -2.10 -9.26
N ASP A 168 1.62 -1.47 -8.86
CA ASP A 168 2.72 -2.10 -8.13
C ASP A 168 2.41 -2.30 -6.63
N TRP A 169 1.19 -1.96 -6.19
CA TRP A 169 0.72 -2.00 -4.81
C TRP A 169 1.32 -0.94 -3.88
N SER A 170 2.06 0.04 -4.41
CA SER A 170 2.41 1.24 -3.64
C SER A 170 1.18 2.12 -3.37
N TRP A 171 1.31 2.99 -2.39
CA TRP A 171 0.32 3.98 -2.03
C TRP A 171 0.75 5.36 -2.50
N GLU A 172 -0.22 6.14 -2.98
CA GLU A 172 -0.08 7.56 -3.23
C GLU A 172 -1.12 8.31 -2.39
N MET A 173 -0.69 9.39 -1.75
CA MET A 173 -1.58 10.40 -1.16
C MET A 173 -1.27 11.74 -1.81
N ALA A 174 -2.26 12.41 -2.38
CA ALA A 174 -2.01 13.65 -3.10
C ALA A 174 -3.17 14.63 -3.00
N ASN A 175 -2.82 15.90 -3.17
CA ASN A 175 -3.78 16.98 -3.42
C ASN A 175 -3.24 17.89 -4.53
N HIS A 176 -3.79 19.09 -4.68
CA HIS A 176 -3.36 20.03 -5.72
C HIS A 176 -1.99 20.67 -5.45
N LEU A 177 -1.42 20.59 -4.24
CA LEU A 177 -0.16 21.23 -3.85
C LEU A 177 1.00 20.25 -3.71
N TYR A 178 0.76 19.04 -3.19
CA TYR A 178 1.82 18.09 -2.88
C TYR A 178 1.34 16.65 -2.98
N CYS A 179 2.29 15.72 -2.96
CA CYS A 179 2.03 14.29 -2.88
C CYS A 179 3.03 13.58 -1.96
N TYR A 180 2.57 12.45 -1.45
CA TYR A 180 3.33 11.45 -0.72
C TYR A 180 3.26 10.15 -1.53
N ASN A 181 4.40 9.51 -1.78
CA ASN A 181 4.46 8.18 -2.35
C ASN A 181 5.13 7.25 -1.34
N SER A 182 4.55 6.08 -1.09
CA SER A 182 5.21 5.12 -0.21
C SER A 182 6.45 4.54 -0.89
N VAL A 183 7.54 4.45 -0.13
CA VAL A 183 8.82 3.91 -0.60
C VAL A 183 8.71 2.39 -0.69
N PRO A 184 9.03 1.75 -1.82
CA PRO A 184 9.00 0.29 -1.97
C PRO A 184 9.77 -0.44 -0.85
N ASP A 185 9.13 -1.45 -0.26
CA ASP A 185 9.64 -2.21 0.89
C ASP A 185 9.14 -3.67 0.88
N ALA A 186 9.00 -4.26 -0.31
CA ALA A 186 8.48 -5.62 -0.51
C ALA A 186 9.17 -6.70 0.36
N GLU A 187 10.47 -6.53 0.57
CA GLU A 187 11.33 -7.41 1.37
C GLU A 187 11.19 -7.20 2.88
N LYS A 188 10.38 -6.23 3.33
CA LYS A 188 10.16 -5.95 4.74
C LYS A 188 9.67 -7.20 5.47
N GLU A 189 10.37 -7.53 6.55
CA GLU A 189 10.04 -8.65 7.41
C GLU A 189 8.63 -8.44 8.01
N GLY A 190 7.83 -9.51 8.02
CA GLY A 190 6.44 -9.45 8.46
C GLY A 190 5.47 -8.70 7.52
N GLY A 191 5.94 -8.04 6.46
CA GLY A 191 5.09 -7.32 5.50
C GLY A 191 4.45 -6.05 6.07
N THR A 192 3.60 -5.43 5.26
CA THR A 192 3.10 -4.07 5.48
C THR A 192 1.58 -3.98 5.63
N GLY A 193 1.10 -2.84 6.11
CA GLY A 193 -0.33 -2.61 6.31
C GLY A 193 -0.94 -3.39 7.48
N PRO A 194 -2.28 -3.47 7.54
CA PRO A 194 -2.99 -4.10 8.64
C PRO A 194 -2.83 -5.62 8.68
N LEU A 195 -2.96 -6.20 9.87
CA LEU A 195 -2.88 -7.65 10.07
C LEU A 195 -4.16 -8.37 9.62
N PHE A 196 -5.30 -7.68 9.64
CA PHE A 196 -6.61 -8.24 9.30
C PHE A 196 -7.13 -7.63 8.00
N PRO A 197 -7.96 -8.37 7.24
CA PRO A 197 -8.61 -7.83 6.06
C PRO A 197 -9.42 -6.58 6.38
N VAL A 198 -9.29 -5.58 5.51
CA VAL A 198 -10.10 -4.36 5.59
C VAL A 198 -10.86 -4.21 4.29
N TRP A 199 -12.18 -4.24 4.41
CA TRP A 199 -13.13 -4.21 3.31
C TRP A 199 -13.66 -2.79 3.08
#